data_AF-A0AAD8B121-F1
#
_entry.id   AF-A0AAD8B121-F1
#
_cell.length_a   1.000
_cell.length_b   1.000
_cell.length_c   1.000
_cell.angle_alpha   90.00
_cell.angle_beta   90.00
_cell.angle_gamma   90.00
#
_symmetry.space_group_name_H-M   'P 1'
#
loop_
_entity.id
_entity.type
_entity.pdbx_description
1 polymer ?
#
loop_
_entity_poly.entity_id
_entity_poly.type
_entity_poly.pdbx_seq_one_letter_code
_entity_poly.pdbx_strand_id
1 'polypeptide(L)'
;MFGEENLCKSCVILITYGDNYKKKYQGGLPLEDWIREQNEEKKELGQLFQLVKNRCILFNNRCKDMKDKTMQKRKLIDLVNELDQGYTKTQFLKLSKQHHRFILDTQFPRIERKYKRRIQKLFDSFFSIPSSPRNPDRFEDLLQKLRNYLKQLNEKDDPQEIFYDDGEPLVFHNLRKELNKLESMIVRERHVDEIDKELDQLIENLEHNFVMNSIDDLASFVSKLNDIRSNPDCSNNNHKIEIVNKKIWMAKQVITKHSLESQISQLKKDVSTTKLKDFFRNYDPVFKSLKDLRDTID
;
A
#
# COMPACT_ATOMS: atom_id res chain seq x y z
N MET A 1 -23.86 24.41 3.55
CA MET A 1 -23.78 25.22 4.79
C MET A 1 -23.08 26.56 4.58
N PHE A 2 -22.23 26.70 3.57
CA PHE A 2 -21.92 28.01 2.99
C PHE A 2 -22.80 28.23 1.74
N GLY A 3 -23.07 29.49 1.41
CA GLY A 3 -24.06 29.91 0.40
C GLY A 3 -25.12 30.83 1.00
N GLU A 4 -25.74 31.65 0.16
CA GLU A 4 -26.67 32.73 0.56
C GLU A 4 -27.82 32.23 1.46
N GLU A 5 -28.35 31.03 1.18
CA GLU A 5 -29.42 30.43 1.99
C GLU A 5 -29.01 30.14 3.43
N ASN A 6 -27.73 29.84 3.69
CA ASN A 6 -27.25 29.56 5.05
C ASN A 6 -26.92 30.84 5.81
N LEU A 7 -26.46 31.88 5.11
CA LEU A 7 -26.27 33.21 5.71
C LEU A 7 -27.60 33.72 6.29
N CYS A 8 -28.70 33.48 5.57
CA CYS A 8 -30.05 33.84 6.03
C CYS A 8 -30.56 33.02 7.21
N LYS A 9 -30.08 31.79 7.41
CA LYS A 9 -30.60 30.88 8.45
C LYS A 9 -29.75 30.84 9.72
N SER A 10 -28.44 31.01 9.60
CA SER A 10 -27.49 30.64 10.67
C SER A 10 -26.46 31.72 11.03
N CYS A 11 -26.56 32.94 10.49
CA CYS A 11 -25.58 34.01 10.76
C CYS A 11 -26.14 35.17 11.59
N VAL A 12 -25.28 35.65 12.49
CA VAL A 12 -25.41 36.90 13.24
C VAL A 12 -24.19 37.75 12.92
N ILE A 13 -24.39 39.03 12.57
CA ILE A 13 -23.29 39.94 12.27
C ILE A 13 -22.87 40.65 13.55
N LEU A 14 -21.60 40.48 13.93
CA LEU A 14 -21.02 41.17 15.08
C LEU A 14 -20.22 42.38 14.60
N ILE A 15 -20.71 43.57 14.92
CA ILE A 15 -20.07 44.84 14.60
C ILE A 15 -19.24 45.26 15.82
N THR A 16 -17.94 45.38 15.65
CA THR A 16 -17.02 45.76 16.74
C THR A 16 -16.92 47.28 16.89
N TYR A 17 -16.22 47.75 17.93
CA TYR A 17 -16.02 49.18 18.23
C TYR A 17 -17.31 49.95 18.54
N GLY A 18 -18.22 49.32 19.31
CA GLY A 18 -19.45 49.98 19.76
C GLY A 18 -19.23 51.27 20.57
N ASP A 19 -18.07 51.44 21.20
CA ASP A 19 -17.68 52.70 21.84
C ASP A 19 -17.48 53.84 20.84
N ASN A 20 -16.77 53.58 19.74
CA ASN A 20 -16.58 54.56 18.67
C ASN A 20 -17.91 54.90 17.99
N TYR A 21 -18.77 53.90 17.78
CA TYR A 21 -20.11 54.12 17.25
C TYR A 21 -20.92 55.08 18.16
N LYS A 22 -20.98 54.80 19.46
CA LYS A 22 -21.69 55.66 20.43
C LYS A 22 -21.13 57.09 20.48
N LYS A 23 -19.82 57.27 20.33
CA LYS A 23 -19.17 58.59 20.28
C LYS A 23 -19.50 59.35 18.98
N LYS A 24 -19.49 58.65 17.85
CA LYS A 24 -19.76 59.26 16.54
C LYS A 24 -21.21 59.71 16.40
N TYR A 25 -22.15 58.94 16.95
CA TYR A 25 -23.57 59.22 16.93
C TYR A 25 -24.06 59.75 18.29
N GLN A 26 -23.33 60.72 18.86
CA GLN A 26 -23.75 61.46 20.06
C GLN A 26 -25.08 62.16 19.77
N GLY A 27 -26.18 61.61 20.30
CA GLY A 27 -27.55 61.95 19.91
C GLY A 27 -28.45 60.72 19.78
N GLY A 28 -27.87 59.52 19.78
CA GLY A 28 -28.60 58.29 20.10
C GLY A 28 -29.20 57.56 18.91
N LEU A 29 -28.61 57.63 17.70
CA LEU A 29 -29.04 56.78 16.58
C LEU A 29 -28.91 55.29 16.99
N PRO A 30 -30.02 54.57 17.21
CA PRO A 30 -30.00 53.14 17.50
C PRO A 30 -29.31 52.38 16.38
N LEU A 31 -28.69 51.24 16.70
CA LEU A 31 -28.01 50.41 15.71
C LEU A 31 -28.98 49.98 14.59
N GLU A 32 -30.21 49.69 14.98
CA GLU A 32 -31.29 49.25 14.12
C GLU A 32 -31.65 50.30 13.06
N ASP A 33 -31.60 51.58 13.42
CA ASP A 33 -31.84 52.69 12.50
C ASP A 33 -30.66 52.91 11.55
N TRP A 34 -29.43 52.80 12.04
CA TRP A 34 -28.23 52.85 11.18
C TRP A 34 -28.20 51.71 10.16
N ILE A 35 -28.60 50.49 10.56
CA ILE A 35 -28.74 49.35 9.63
C ILE A 35 -29.81 49.64 8.57
N ARG A 36 -30.94 50.25 8.96
CA ARG A 36 -32.00 50.63 8.02
C ARG A 36 -31.52 51.67 7.00
N GLU A 37 -30.75 52.67 7.43
CA GLU A 37 -30.12 53.63 6.51
C GLU A 37 -29.21 52.93 5.50
N GLN A 38 -28.38 51.98 5.94
CA GLN A 38 -27.51 51.21 5.03
C GLN A 38 -28.31 50.36 4.02
N ASN A 39 -29.48 49.87 4.42
CA ASN A 39 -30.39 49.12 3.55
C ASN A 39 -31.03 50.01 2.46
N GLU A 40 -31.44 51.23 2.83
CA GLU A 40 -32.09 52.18 1.92
C GLU A 40 -31.13 52.70 0.84
N GLU A 41 -29.86 52.89 1.18
CA GLU A 41 -28.82 53.31 0.25
C GLU A 41 -28.43 52.23 -0.79
N LYS A 42 -29.01 51.02 -0.72
CA LYS A 42 -28.75 49.86 -1.60
C LYS A 42 -27.26 49.50 -1.75
N LYS A 43 -26.45 49.78 -0.73
CA LYS A 43 -25.04 49.41 -0.68
C LYS A 43 -24.89 47.91 -0.45
N GLU A 44 -23.75 47.34 -0.85
CA GLU A 44 -23.41 45.92 -0.63
C GLU A 44 -23.56 45.51 0.85
N LEU A 45 -23.22 46.41 1.77
CA LEU A 45 -23.39 46.19 3.21
C LEU A 45 -24.85 46.07 3.63
N GLY A 46 -25.75 46.88 3.04
CA GLY A 46 -27.19 46.77 3.28
C GLY A 46 -27.76 45.46 2.76
N GLN A 47 -27.32 45.01 1.58
CA GLN A 47 -27.70 43.69 1.05
C GLN A 47 -27.29 42.56 2.01
N LEU A 48 -26.09 42.64 2.60
CA LEU A 48 -25.64 41.69 3.61
C LEU A 48 -26.51 41.71 4.87
N PHE A 49 -26.88 42.89 5.37
CA PHE A 49 -27.77 43.02 6.53
C PHE A 49 -29.16 42.45 6.26
N GLN A 50 -29.74 42.74 5.09
CA GLN A 50 -31.00 42.15 4.66
C GLN A 50 -30.92 40.62 4.58
N LEU A 51 -29.82 40.09 4.01
CA LEU A 51 -29.61 38.66 3.87
C LEU A 51 -29.66 37.94 5.22
N VAL A 52 -29.06 38.52 6.27
CA VAL A 52 -29.08 37.96 7.63
C VAL A 52 -30.29 38.36 8.47
N LYS A 53 -31.36 38.88 7.84
CA LYS A 53 -32.59 39.36 8.51
C LYS A 53 -32.31 40.45 9.56
N ASN A 54 -31.34 41.32 9.31
CA ASN A 54 -30.87 42.37 10.21
C ASN A 54 -30.42 41.88 11.61
N ARG A 55 -30.08 40.58 11.77
CA ARG A 55 -29.54 40.03 13.02
C ARG A 55 -28.11 40.52 13.23
N CYS A 56 -28.00 41.74 13.74
CA CYS A 56 -26.73 42.40 13.99
C CYS A 56 -26.63 42.79 15.46
N ILE A 57 -25.41 42.70 16.00
CA ILE A 57 -25.10 43.15 17.35
C ILE A 57 -23.92 44.10 17.33
N LEU A 58 -24.08 45.25 17.99
CA LEU A 58 -23.00 46.18 18.24
C LEU A 58 -22.28 45.78 19.53
N PHE A 59 -21.03 45.35 19.39
CA PHE A 59 -20.20 44.87 20.49
C PHE A 59 -19.14 45.91 20.86
N ASN A 60 -19.13 46.29 22.13
CA ASN A 60 -18.13 47.19 22.69
C ASN A 60 -17.01 46.37 23.36
N ASN A 61 -16.00 46.02 22.57
CA ASN A 61 -14.82 45.26 23.01
C ASN A 61 -14.03 45.97 24.13
N ARG A 62 -14.17 47.30 24.27
CA ARG A 62 -13.45 48.12 25.25
C ARG A 62 -14.27 48.44 26.50
N CYS A 63 -15.49 47.92 26.61
CA CYS A 63 -16.30 48.14 27.80
C CYS A 63 -15.57 47.58 29.03
N LYS A 64 -15.48 48.37 30.11
CA LYS A 64 -14.91 47.92 31.39
C LYS A 64 -15.99 47.41 32.34
N ASP A 65 -17.24 47.83 32.15
CA ASP A 65 -18.36 47.40 32.98
C ASP A 65 -18.75 45.93 32.70
N MET A 66 -18.78 45.13 33.76
CA MET A 66 -19.16 43.72 33.72
C MET A 66 -20.65 43.53 33.41
N LYS A 67 -21.52 44.46 33.83
CA LYS A 67 -22.97 44.38 33.54
C LYS A 67 -23.21 44.51 32.04
N ASP A 68 -22.63 45.54 31.43
CA ASP A 68 -22.70 45.76 29.98
C ASP A 68 -22.11 44.60 29.18
N LYS A 69 -21.00 44.01 29.61
CA LYS A 69 -20.44 42.79 28.97
C LYS A 69 -21.40 41.62 29.04
N THR A 70 -21.99 41.40 30.21
CA THR A 70 -22.93 40.29 30.44
C THR A 70 -24.19 40.48 29.59
N MET A 71 -24.70 41.70 29.50
CA MET A 71 -25.83 42.06 28.66
C MET A 71 -25.54 41.85 27.16
N GLN A 72 -24.37 42.29 26.68
CA GLN A 72 -23.96 42.07 25.29
C GLN A 72 -23.83 40.58 24.94
N LYS A 73 -23.24 39.79 25.84
CA LYS A 73 -23.15 38.33 25.69
C LYS A 73 -24.54 37.69 25.66
N ARG A 74 -25.45 38.11 26.54
CA ARG A 74 -26.82 37.60 26.58
C ARG A 74 -27.55 37.92 25.27
N LYS A 75 -27.51 39.18 24.79
CA LYS A 75 -28.10 39.56 23.50
C LYS A 75 -27.55 38.74 22.33
N LEU A 76 -26.25 38.42 22.34
CA LEU A 76 -25.66 37.53 21.32
C LEU A 76 -26.22 36.10 21.43
N ILE A 77 -26.30 35.55 22.64
CA ILE A 77 -26.84 34.20 22.88
C ILE A 77 -28.31 34.13 22.46
N ASP A 78 -29.10 35.16 22.78
CA ASP A 78 -30.52 35.25 22.43
C ASP A 78 -30.68 35.23 20.90
N LEU A 79 -29.92 36.07 20.17
CA LEU A 79 -29.91 36.06 18.70
C LEU A 79 -29.47 34.71 18.10
N VAL A 80 -28.54 34.01 18.74
CA VAL A 80 -28.11 32.67 18.31
C VAL A 80 -29.19 31.62 18.57
N ASN A 81 -29.94 31.73 19.67
CA ASN A 81 -31.05 30.85 20.01
C ASN A 81 -32.27 31.06 19.10
N GLU A 82 -32.42 32.25 18.53
CA GLU A 82 -33.45 32.59 17.53
C GLU A 82 -33.11 32.09 16.11
N LEU A 83 -31.94 31.49 15.88
CA LEU A 83 -31.59 30.97 14.56
C LEU A 83 -32.41 29.73 14.21
N ASP A 84 -33.08 29.77 13.05
CA ASP A 84 -33.85 28.65 12.49
C ASP A 84 -33.02 27.35 12.37
N GLN A 85 -31.71 27.49 12.20
CA GLN A 85 -30.74 26.40 12.18
C GLN A 85 -29.52 26.74 13.03
N GLY A 86 -29.49 26.19 14.24
CA GLY A 86 -28.32 26.27 15.11
C GLY A 86 -27.14 25.51 14.51
N TYR A 87 -25.95 26.12 14.58
CA TYR A 87 -24.71 25.51 14.15
C TYR A 87 -24.22 24.49 15.20
N THR A 88 -24.43 23.20 14.94
CA THR A 88 -24.08 22.13 15.87
C THR A 88 -22.64 21.68 15.70
N LYS A 89 -22.08 21.01 16.73
CA LYS A 89 -20.77 20.37 16.64
C LYS A 89 -20.71 19.32 15.52
N THR A 90 -21.79 18.59 15.26
CA THR A 90 -21.86 17.59 14.19
C THR A 90 -21.79 18.24 12.81
N GLN A 91 -22.49 19.36 12.63
CA GLN A 91 -22.41 20.16 11.42
C GLN A 91 -21.01 20.78 11.23
N PHE A 92 -20.39 21.29 12.30
CA PHE A 92 -19.01 21.77 12.26
C PHE A 92 -18.04 20.68 11.80
N LEU A 93 -18.12 19.48 12.37
CA LEU A 93 -17.26 18.36 11.98
C LEU A 93 -17.47 17.98 10.50
N LYS A 94 -18.73 17.91 10.05
CA LYS A 94 -19.04 17.64 8.64
C LYS A 94 -18.46 18.71 7.71
N LEU A 95 -18.67 19.99 8.04
CA LEU A 95 -18.12 21.11 7.27
C LEU A 95 -16.60 21.12 7.26
N SER A 96 -15.97 20.81 8.39
CA SER A 96 -14.52 20.73 8.51
C SER A 96 -13.97 19.70 7.51
N LYS A 97 -14.58 18.51 7.45
CA LYS A 97 -14.22 17.49 6.45
C LYS A 97 -14.44 17.94 5.00
N GLN A 98 -15.56 18.62 4.73
CA GLN A 98 -15.84 19.18 3.39
C GLN A 98 -14.85 20.27 3.01
N HIS A 99 -14.43 21.10 3.97
CA HIS A 99 -13.42 22.12 3.77
C HIS A 99 -12.04 21.51 3.49
N HIS A 100 -11.64 20.47 4.23
CA HIS A 100 -10.42 19.71 3.94
C HIS A 100 -10.48 19.09 2.54
N ARG A 101 -11.63 18.53 2.14
CA ARG A 101 -11.82 18.02 0.78
C ARG A 101 -11.63 19.11 -0.27
N PHE A 102 -12.26 20.26 -0.10
CA PHE A 102 -12.10 21.40 -1.00
C PHE A 102 -10.63 21.85 -1.11
N ILE A 103 -9.92 21.96 0.02
CA ILE A 103 -8.48 22.27 0.01
C ILE A 103 -7.71 21.20 -0.75
N LEU A 104 -8.02 19.91 -0.53
CA LEU A 104 -7.35 18.82 -1.23
C LEU A 104 -7.58 18.91 -2.75
N ASP A 105 -8.82 19.12 -3.19
CA ASP A 105 -9.19 19.24 -4.60
C ASP A 105 -8.47 20.41 -5.29
N THR A 106 -8.38 21.56 -4.62
CA THR A 106 -7.63 22.71 -5.16
C THR A 106 -6.13 22.43 -5.31
N GLN A 107 -5.57 21.59 -4.44
CA GLN A 107 -4.16 21.18 -4.51
C GLN A 107 -3.92 19.95 -5.38
N PHE A 108 -4.97 19.20 -5.71
CA PHE A 108 -4.89 17.88 -6.36
C PHE A 108 -4.06 17.90 -7.64
N PRO A 109 -4.27 18.81 -8.62
CA PRO A 109 -3.50 18.79 -9.87
C PRO A 109 -1.98 18.95 -9.64
N ARG A 110 -1.60 19.74 -8.62
CA ARG A 110 -0.19 19.95 -8.27
C ARG A 110 0.39 18.70 -7.62
N ILE A 111 -0.34 18.10 -6.69
CA ILE A 111 0.08 16.89 -5.97
C ILE A 111 0.17 15.72 -6.94
N GLU A 112 -0.85 15.51 -7.77
CA GLU A 112 -0.92 14.44 -8.75
C GLU A 112 0.28 14.50 -9.71
N ARG A 113 0.56 15.66 -10.31
CA ARG A 113 1.73 15.84 -11.19
C ARG A 113 3.05 15.51 -10.50
N LYS A 114 3.19 15.90 -9.22
CA LYS A 114 4.39 15.61 -8.42
C LYS A 114 4.54 14.10 -8.21
N TYR A 115 3.47 13.39 -7.86
CA TYR A 115 3.52 11.94 -7.64
C TYR A 115 3.67 11.14 -8.92
N LYS A 116 2.99 11.50 -10.02
CA LYS A 116 3.20 10.87 -11.33
C LYS A 116 4.67 10.88 -11.74
N ARG A 117 5.36 12.00 -11.56
CA ARG A 117 6.82 12.09 -11.81
C ARG A 117 7.65 11.18 -10.89
N ARG A 118 7.26 11.05 -9.62
CA ARG A 118 7.96 10.16 -8.67
C ARG A 118 7.73 8.69 -9.00
N ILE A 119 6.49 8.33 -9.33
CA ILE A 119 6.09 6.98 -9.76
C ILE A 119 6.85 6.62 -11.04
N GLN A 120 6.88 7.50 -12.04
CA GLN A 120 7.64 7.27 -13.26
C GLN A 120 9.12 6.99 -12.97
N LYS A 121 9.75 7.79 -12.08
CA LYS A 121 11.13 7.52 -11.67
C LYS A 121 11.32 6.16 -11.00
N LEU A 122 10.33 5.67 -10.25
CA LEU A 122 10.39 4.33 -9.66
C LEU A 122 10.28 3.25 -10.75
N PHE A 123 9.39 3.44 -11.74
CA PHE A 123 9.32 2.54 -12.90
C PHE A 123 10.64 2.53 -13.68
N ASP A 124 11.20 3.69 -13.98
CA ASP A 124 12.49 3.80 -14.69
C ASP A 124 13.62 3.14 -13.87
N SER A 125 13.61 3.33 -12.55
CA SER A 125 14.56 2.68 -11.64
C SER A 125 14.38 1.16 -11.62
N PHE A 126 13.14 0.66 -11.63
CA PHE A 126 12.85 -0.77 -11.69
C PHE A 126 13.34 -1.38 -13.01
N PHE A 127 13.02 -0.77 -14.15
CA PHE A 127 13.42 -1.28 -15.48
C PHE A 127 14.91 -1.09 -15.80
N SER A 128 15.61 -0.21 -15.08
CA SER A 128 17.07 -0.07 -15.22
C SER A 128 17.86 -1.08 -14.39
N ILE A 129 17.21 -1.88 -13.52
CA ILE A 129 17.87 -2.99 -12.84
C ILE A 129 18.16 -4.07 -13.89
N PRO A 130 19.44 -4.36 -14.20
CA PRO A 130 19.78 -5.36 -15.21
C PRO A 130 19.24 -6.73 -14.80
N SER A 131 18.93 -7.57 -15.78
CA SER A 131 18.34 -8.89 -15.53
C SER A 131 19.29 -9.86 -14.81
N SER A 132 20.60 -9.61 -14.82
CA SER A 132 21.60 -10.45 -14.13
C SER A 132 22.97 -9.75 -14.04
N PRO A 133 23.75 -9.92 -12.94
CA PRO A 133 23.36 -10.43 -11.63
C PRO A 133 22.65 -9.35 -10.81
N ARG A 134 21.47 -9.66 -10.27
CA ARG A 134 20.63 -8.69 -9.57
C ARG A 134 21.03 -8.55 -8.11
N ASN A 135 21.31 -7.31 -7.72
CA ASN A 135 21.57 -6.95 -6.33
C ASN A 135 20.23 -6.86 -5.56
N PRO A 136 19.97 -7.75 -4.57
CA PRO A 136 18.70 -7.79 -3.83
C PRO A 136 18.41 -6.48 -3.08
N ASP A 137 19.45 -5.76 -2.66
CA ASP A 137 19.32 -4.50 -1.92
C ASP A 137 18.59 -3.44 -2.76
N ARG A 138 18.72 -3.50 -4.09
CA ARG A 138 18.06 -2.53 -4.99
C ARG A 138 16.54 -2.68 -4.99
N PHE A 139 16.03 -3.91 -4.88
CA PHE A 139 14.59 -4.13 -4.81
C PHE A 139 14.02 -3.68 -3.46
N GLU A 140 14.73 -3.95 -2.36
CA GLU A 140 14.31 -3.49 -1.03
C GLU A 140 14.29 -1.95 -0.95
N ASP A 141 15.30 -1.29 -1.50
CA ASP A 141 15.33 0.17 -1.61
C ASP A 141 14.13 0.74 -2.38
N LEU A 142 13.73 0.08 -3.47
CA LEU A 142 12.56 0.48 -4.25
C LEU A 142 11.26 0.26 -3.49
N LEU A 143 11.10 -0.90 -2.84
CA LEU A 143 9.95 -1.21 -2.00
C LEU A 143 9.82 -0.21 -0.86
N GLN A 144 10.92 0.16 -0.21
CA GLN A 144 10.90 1.15 0.87
C GLN A 144 10.47 2.53 0.36
N LYS A 145 10.98 2.97 -0.80
CA LYS A 145 10.54 4.24 -1.42
C LYS A 145 9.06 4.22 -1.79
N LEU A 146 8.58 3.10 -2.33
CA LEU A 146 7.18 2.88 -2.70
C LEU A 146 6.27 2.95 -1.47
N ARG A 147 6.60 2.20 -0.40
CA ARG A 147 5.88 2.22 0.88
C ARG A 147 5.82 3.63 1.49
N ASN A 148 6.93 4.37 1.42
CA ASN A 148 6.98 5.77 1.86
C ASN A 148 6.04 6.67 1.06
N TYR A 149 5.88 6.44 -0.25
CA TYR A 149 4.93 7.20 -1.08
C TYR A 149 3.49 6.83 -0.80
N LEU A 150 3.17 5.54 -0.62
CA LEU A 150 1.84 5.10 -0.20
C LEU A 150 1.45 5.71 1.15
N LYS A 151 2.36 5.70 2.12
CA LYS A 151 2.15 6.32 3.43
C LYS A 151 1.83 7.82 3.29
N GLN A 152 2.64 8.57 2.53
CA GLN A 152 2.39 9.99 2.31
C GLN A 152 1.08 10.27 1.57
N LEU A 153 0.63 9.38 0.67
CA LEU A 153 -0.67 9.51 0.00
C LEU A 153 -1.81 9.24 0.98
N ASN A 154 -1.69 8.24 1.85
CA ASN A 154 -2.70 7.91 2.85
C ASN A 154 -2.86 9.02 3.89
N GLU A 155 -1.77 9.58 4.38
CA GLU A 155 -1.80 10.72 5.33
C GLU A 155 -2.45 11.97 4.71
N LYS A 156 -2.28 12.19 3.41
CA LYS A 156 -2.85 13.35 2.70
C LYS A 156 -4.32 13.21 2.35
N ASP A 157 -4.85 12.01 2.45
CA ASP A 157 -6.09 11.58 1.82
C ASP A 157 -6.86 10.67 2.77
N ASP A 158 -6.81 11.03 4.06
CA ASP A 158 -7.35 10.27 5.16
C ASP A 158 -8.89 10.38 5.18
N PRO A 159 -9.63 9.27 5.03
CA PRO A 159 -11.10 9.28 5.09
C PRO A 159 -11.66 9.69 6.46
N GLN A 160 -10.85 9.70 7.51
CA GLN A 160 -11.27 10.24 8.81
C GLN A 160 -11.32 11.77 8.81
N GLU A 161 -10.45 12.43 8.03
CA GLU A 161 -10.33 13.89 7.99
C GLU A 161 -11.02 14.53 6.79
N ILE A 162 -11.27 13.76 5.74
CA ILE A 162 -11.80 14.22 4.46
C ILE A 162 -13.22 13.68 4.23
N PHE A 163 -14.06 14.50 3.61
CA PHE A 163 -15.41 14.10 3.23
C PHE A 163 -15.40 13.33 1.92
N TYR A 164 -16.16 12.23 1.89
CA TYR A 164 -16.39 11.36 0.74
C TYR A 164 -17.87 11.02 0.66
N ASP A 165 -18.40 10.97 -0.56
CA ASP A 165 -19.73 10.40 -0.78
C ASP A 165 -19.67 8.86 -0.73
N ASP A 166 -20.82 8.23 -0.44
CA ASP A 166 -20.90 6.77 -0.34
C ASP A 166 -20.48 6.11 -1.67
N GLY A 167 -19.45 5.27 -1.60
CA GLY A 167 -18.88 4.59 -2.78
C GLY A 167 -17.91 5.43 -3.60
N GLU A 168 -17.67 6.70 -3.25
CA GLU A 168 -16.66 7.51 -3.90
C GLU A 168 -15.25 6.94 -3.60
N PRO A 169 -14.40 6.72 -4.62
CA PRO A 169 -13.03 6.35 -4.38
C PRO A 169 -12.24 7.51 -3.75
N LEU A 170 -11.20 7.17 -2.99
CA LEU A 170 -10.25 8.15 -2.47
C LEU A 170 -9.63 8.99 -3.60
N VAL A 171 -9.29 10.24 -3.32
CA VAL A 171 -8.80 11.20 -4.34
C VAL A 171 -7.58 10.66 -5.08
N PHE A 172 -6.65 10.01 -4.37
CA PHE A 172 -5.45 9.43 -5.00
C PHE A 172 -5.58 7.95 -5.37
N HIS A 173 -6.79 7.40 -5.54
CA HIS A 173 -7.02 5.98 -5.85
C HIS A 173 -6.19 5.49 -7.05
N ASN A 174 -6.18 6.24 -8.16
CA ASN A 174 -5.43 5.85 -9.35
C ASN A 174 -3.92 5.78 -9.11
N LEU A 175 -3.34 6.71 -8.34
CA LEU A 175 -1.92 6.69 -7.99
C LEU A 175 -1.58 5.50 -7.09
N ARG A 176 -2.46 5.16 -6.14
CA ARG A 176 -2.29 3.96 -5.30
C ARG A 176 -2.35 2.69 -6.14
N LYS A 177 -3.26 2.61 -7.11
CA LYS A 177 -3.36 1.48 -8.04
C LYS A 177 -2.07 1.29 -8.84
N GLU A 178 -1.48 2.37 -9.35
CA GLU A 178 -0.20 2.32 -10.04
C GLU A 178 0.96 1.88 -9.14
N LEU A 179 1.03 2.40 -7.91
CA LEU A 179 2.04 2.01 -6.92
C LEU A 179 1.90 0.53 -6.54
N ASN A 180 0.68 0.05 -6.25
CA ASN A 180 0.45 -1.35 -5.90
C ASN A 180 0.78 -2.30 -7.06
N LYS A 181 0.53 -1.87 -8.31
CA LYS A 181 0.97 -2.62 -9.49
C LYS A 181 2.49 -2.70 -9.58
N LEU A 182 3.20 -1.61 -9.31
CA LEU A 182 4.66 -1.62 -9.29
C LEU A 182 5.20 -2.48 -8.14
N GLU A 183 4.57 -2.45 -6.97
CA GLU A 183 4.93 -3.29 -5.82
C GLU A 183 4.82 -4.78 -6.18
N SER A 184 3.71 -5.20 -6.79
CA SER A 184 3.55 -6.60 -7.20
C SER A 184 4.56 -7.03 -8.26
N MET A 185 4.90 -6.14 -9.20
CA MET A 185 5.95 -6.39 -10.18
C MET A 185 7.32 -6.57 -9.51
N ILE A 186 7.68 -5.71 -8.55
CA ILE A 186 8.95 -5.79 -7.81
C ILE A 186 9.02 -7.09 -6.98
N VAL A 187 7.96 -7.41 -6.24
CA VAL A 187 7.91 -8.62 -5.41
C VAL A 187 8.05 -9.88 -6.25
N ARG A 188 7.34 -9.94 -7.39
CA ARG A 188 7.46 -11.06 -8.32
C ARG A 188 8.88 -11.17 -8.89
N GLU A 189 9.47 -10.06 -9.28
CA GLU A 189 10.83 -10.07 -9.86
C GLU A 189 11.88 -10.52 -8.84
N ARG A 190 11.75 -10.09 -7.58
CA ARG A 190 12.57 -10.57 -6.47
C ARG A 190 12.42 -12.07 -6.26
N HIS A 191 11.20 -12.58 -6.34
CA HIS A 191 10.93 -14.02 -6.19
C HIS A 191 11.59 -14.84 -7.31
N VAL A 192 11.56 -14.34 -8.55
CA VAL A 192 12.28 -14.96 -9.68
C VAL A 192 13.79 -15.02 -9.42
N ASP A 193 14.37 -13.97 -8.84
CA ASP A 193 15.81 -13.95 -8.48
C ASP A 193 16.15 -14.92 -7.35
N GLU A 194 15.27 -15.06 -6.37
CA GLU A 194 15.44 -16.02 -5.28
C GLU A 194 15.44 -17.45 -5.84
N ILE A 195 14.51 -17.77 -6.75
CA ILE A 195 14.50 -19.05 -7.48
C ILE A 195 15.78 -19.23 -8.31
N ASP A 196 16.23 -18.18 -9.00
CA ASP A 196 17.43 -18.25 -9.84
C ASP A 196 18.68 -18.60 -9.02
N LYS A 197 18.84 -17.98 -7.84
CA LYS A 197 19.92 -18.28 -6.89
C LYS A 197 19.81 -19.69 -6.31
N GLU A 198 18.59 -20.14 -5.98
CA GLU A 198 18.38 -21.50 -5.51
C GLU A 198 18.78 -22.53 -6.56
N LEU A 199 18.46 -22.27 -7.84
CA LEU A 199 18.86 -23.13 -8.95
C LEU A 199 20.39 -23.13 -9.13
N ASP A 200 21.05 -21.98 -9.06
CA ASP A 200 22.53 -21.92 -9.11
C ASP A 200 23.16 -22.71 -7.97
N GLN A 201 22.65 -22.56 -6.74
CA GLN A 201 23.12 -23.33 -5.60
C GLN A 201 22.90 -24.83 -5.77
N LEU A 202 21.77 -25.25 -6.35
CA LEU A 202 21.50 -26.65 -6.68
C LEU A 202 22.48 -27.19 -7.73
N ILE A 203 22.79 -26.41 -8.76
CA ILE A 203 23.77 -26.75 -9.80
C ILE A 203 25.15 -26.95 -9.17
N GLU A 204 25.62 -25.99 -8.37
CA GLU A 204 26.92 -26.05 -7.68
C GLU A 204 27.01 -27.23 -6.71
N ASN A 205 25.97 -27.48 -5.91
CA ASN A 205 25.94 -28.59 -4.97
C ASN A 205 25.97 -29.95 -5.69
N LEU A 206 25.23 -30.10 -6.80
CA LEU A 206 25.27 -31.31 -7.61
C LEU A 206 26.67 -31.52 -8.20
N GLU A 207 27.30 -30.46 -8.74
CA GLU A 207 28.67 -30.52 -9.26
C GLU A 207 29.68 -30.94 -8.19
N HIS A 208 29.58 -30.36 -6.98
CA HIS A 208 30.43 -30.74 -5.86
C HIS A 208 30.26 -32.22 -5.47
N ASN A 209 29.01 -32.69 -5.38
CA ASN A 209 28.69 -34.07 -5.04
C ASN A 209 29.22 -35.07 -6.07
N PHE A 210 29.21 -34.71 -7.35
CA PHE A 210 29.84 -35.51 -8.40
C PHE A 210 31.36 -35.62 -8.22
N VAL A 211 32.03 -34.54 -7.85
CA VAL A 211 33.48 -34.54 -7.62
C VAL A 211 33.84 -35.40 -6.40
N MET A 212 33.02 -35.36 -5.35
CA MET A 212 33.25 -36.09 -4.11
C MET A 212 32.75 -37.55 -4.14
N ASN A 213 32.11 -37.99 -5.22
CA ASN A 213 31.42 -39.28 -5.32
C ASN A 213 30.44 -39.54 -4.14
N SER A 214 29.85 -38.48 -3.58
CA SER A 214 28.87 -38.55 -2.49
C SER A 214 27.51 -38.16 -3.03
N ILE A 215 26.56 -39.11 -3.08
CA ILE A 215 25.25 -38.91 -3.74
C ILE A 215 24.09 -39.16 -2.76
N ASP A 216 24.35 -39.08 -1.46
CA ASP A 216 23.38 -39.42 -0.41
C ASP A 216 22.18 -38.45 -0.37
N ASP A 217 22.34 -37.22 -0.87
CA ASP A 217 21.31 -36.16 -0.83
C ASP A 217 20.42 -36.05 -2.07
N LEU A 218 20.48 -37.01 -3.01
CA LEU A 218 19.79 -36.86 -4.29
C LEU A 218 18.27 -36.69 -4.18
N ALA A 219 17.64 -37.39 -3.23
CA ALA A 219 16.20 -37.26 -2.97
C ALA A 219 15.82 -35.83 -2.53
N SER A 220 16.67 -35.18 -1.74
CA SER A 220 16.49 -33.80 -1.30
C SER A 220 16.54 -32.81 -2.47
N PHE A 221 17.48 -33.00 -3.41
CA PHE A 221 17.56 -32.17 -4.62
C PHE A 221 16.35 -32.32 -5.54
N VAL A 222 15.84 -33.55 -5.71
CA VAL A 222 14.63 -33.80 -6.50
C VAL A 222 13.42 -33.12 -5.87
N SER A 223 13.27 -33.21 -4.54
CA SER A 223 12.18 -32.53 -3.82
C SER A 223 12.24 -31.02 -4.04
N LYS A 224 13.40 -30.40 -3.80
CA LYS A 224 13.59 -28.95 -3.98
C LYS A 224 13.30 -28.50 -5.41
N LEU A 225 13.71 -29.27 -6.41
CA LEU A 225 13.43 -28.95 -7.81
C LEU A 225 11.94 -29.02 -8.14
N ASN A 226 11.21 -29.97 -7.55
CA ASN A 226 9.76 -30.07 -7.71
C ASN A 226 9.02 -28.92 -7.03
N ASP A 227 9.51 -28.47 -5.86
CA ASP A 227 8.98 -27.29 -5.18
C ASP A 227 9.17 -26.03 -6.04
N ILE A 228 10.36 -25.85 -6.61
CA ILE A 228 10.67 -24.75 -7.55
C ILE A 228 9.77 -24.80 -8.79
N ARG A 229 9.59 -25.98 -9.40
CA ARG A 229 8.74 -26.16 -10.59
C ARG A 229 7.26 -25.89 -10.35
N SER A 230 6.80 -26.10 -9.11
CA SER A 230 5.42 -25.83 -8.74
C SER A 230 5.13 -24.33 -8.66
N ASN A 231 6.17 -23.48 -8.69
CA ASN A 231 6.02 -22.04 -8.65
C ASN A 231 5.65 -21.46 -10.03
N PRO A 232 4.57 -20.65 -10.15
CA PRO A 232 4.15 -20.07 -11.43
C PRO A 232 5.17 -19.10 -12.05
N ASP A 233 6.03 -18.47 -11.24
CA ASP A 233 7.03 -17.51 -11.70
C ASP A 233 8.30 -18.19 -12.25
N CYS A 234 8.38 -19.53 -12.19
CA CYS A 234 9.57 -20.29 -12.59
C CYS A 234 9.80 -20.35 -14.11
N SER A 235 8.83 -19.92 -14.92
CA SER A 235 8.88 -20.03 -16.39
C SER A 235 10.11 -19.39 -17.06
N ASN A 236 10.69 -18.34 -16.44
CA ASN A 236 11.90 -17.69 -16.96
C ASN A 236 13.18 -18.52 -16.73
N ASN A 237 13.15 -19.53 -15.86
CA ASN A 237 14.31 -20.30 -15.43
C ASN A 237 14.36 -21.71 -16.05
N ASN A 238 13.55 -21.98 -17.08
CA ASN A 238 13.44 -23.30 -17.73
C ASN A 238 14.80 -23.89 -18.14
N HIS A 239 15.72 -23.07 -18.65
CA HIS A 239 17.06 -23.54 -19.03
C HIS A 239 17.87 -24.06 -17.83
N LYS A 240 17.88 -23.33 -16.70
CA LYS A 240 18.56 -23.79 -15.48
C LYS A 240 17.89 -25.03 -14.90
N ILE A 241 16.55 -25.09 -14.93
CA ILE A 241 15.80 -26.29 -14.55
C ILE A 241 16.25 -27.49 -15.40
N GLU A 242 16.36 -27.35 -16.72
CA GLU A 242 16.84 -28.42 -17.60
C GLU A 242 18.26 -28.87 -17.25
N ILE A 243 19.16 -27.93 -16.95
CA ILE A 243 20.53 -28.23 -16.48
C ILE A 243 20.48 -29.06 -15.19
N VAL A 244 19.71 -28.62 -14.19
CA VAL A 244 19.57 -29.35 -12.91
C VAL A 244 19.00 -30.75 -13.15
N ASN A 245 17.96 -30.89 -13.98
CA ASN A 245 17.38 -32.20 -14.30
C ASN A 245 18.39 -33.14 -14.96
N LYS A 246 19.15 -32.63 -15.93
CA LYS A 246 20.21 -33.40 -16.61
C LYS A 246 21.27 -33.87 -15.62
N LYS A 247 21.68 -33.01 -14.69
CA LYS A 247 22.64 -33.35 -13.63
C LYS A 247 22.06 -34.39 -12.66
N ILE A 248 20.82 -34.22 -12.20
CA ILE A 248 20.14 -35.22 -11.36
C ILE A 248 20.08 -36.57 -12.06
N TRP A 249 19.76 -36.60 -13.35
CA TRP A 249 19.70 -37.84 -14.13
C TRP A 249 21.08 -38.51 -14.24
N MET A 250 22.13 -37.75 -14.51
CA MET A 250 23.51 -38.27 -14.47
C MET A 250 23.87 -38.85 -13.10
N ALA A 251 23.42 -38.24 -12.01
CA ALA A 251 23.68 -38.70 -10.65
C ALA A 251 22.99 -40.04 -10.38
N LYS A 252 21.74 -40.19 -10.83
CA LYS A 252 21.02 -41.47 -10.79
C LYS A 252 21.78 -42.57 -11.53
N GLN A 253 22.29 -42.27 -12.74
CA GLN A 253 23.06 -43.25 -13.51
C GLN A 253 24.32 -43.71 -12.78
N VAL A 254 25.06 -42.79 -12.14
CA VAL A 254 26.26 -43.12 -11.37
C VAL A 254 25.92 -44.00 -10.16
N ILE A 255 24.86 -43.66 -9.40
CA ILE A 255 24.40 -44.50 -8.28
C ILE A 255 24.04 -45.90 -8.76
N THR A 256 23.24 -45.99 -9.82
CA THR A 256 22.80 -47.27 -10.36
C THR A 256 23.98 -48.12 -10.82
N LYS A 257 24.95 -47.50 -11.52
CA LYS A 257 26.18 -48.17 -11.93
C LYS A 257 26.97 -48.71 -10.73
N HIS A 258 27.21 -47.91 -9.70
CA HIS A 258 27.93 -48.36 -8.50
C HIS A 258 27.18 -49.46 -7.74
N SER A 259 25.86 -49.36 -7.65
CA SER A 259 25.03 -50.41 -7.05
C SER A 259 25.16 -51.74 -7.81
N LEU A 260 25.10 -51.69 -9.14
CA LEU A 260 25.30 -52.87 -9.99
C LEU A 260 26.72 -53.44 -9.87
N GLU A 261 27.75 -52.60 -9.89
CA GLU A 261 29.15 -53.03 -9.69
C GLU A 261 29.34 -53.71 -8.33
N SER A 262 28.72 -53.18 -7.27
CA SER A 262 28.71 -53.77 -5.93
C SER A 262 28.00 -55.13 -5.93
N GLN A 263 26.79 -55.22 -6.50
CA GLN A 263 26.04 -56.47 -6.61
C GLN A 263 26.78 -57.54 -7.41
N ILE A 264 27.41 -57.16 -8.54
CA ILE A 264 28.24 -58.06 -9.34
C ILE A 264 29.46 -58.53 -8.56
N SER A 265 30.12 -57.64 -7.81
CA SER A 265 31.29 -57.99 -6.99
C SER A 265 30.92 -58.95 -5.86
N GLN A 266 29.78 -58.71 -5.21
CA GLN A 266 29.23 -59.59 -4.19
C GLN A 266 28.85 -60.94 -4.78
N LEU A 267 28.16 -60.97 -5.93
CA LEU A 267 27.82 -62.18 -6.67
C LEU A 267 29.08 -63.00 -6.99
N LYS A 268 30.13 -62.38 -7.53
CA LYS A 268 31.42 -63.06 -7.81
C LYS A 268 32.03 -63.68 -6.56
N LYS A 269 31.98 -62.97 -5.43
CA LYS A 269 32.47 -63.47 -4.13
C LYS A 269 31.65 -64.66 -3.65
N ASP A 270 30.33 -64.59 -3.76
CA ASP A 270 29.42 -65.67 -3.35
C ASP A 270 29.59 -66.90 -4.25
N VAL A 271 29.77 -66.71 -5.57
CA VAL A 271 30.09 -67.79 -6.52
C VAL A 271 31.37 -68.52 -6.12
N SER A 272 32.42 -67.77 -5.77
CA SER A 272 33.73 -68.33 -5.43
C SER A 272 33.74 -69.14 -4.12
N THR A 273 32.74 -68.95 -3.26
CA THR A 273 32.66 -69.56 -1.92
C THR A 273 31.58 -70.65 -1.81
N THR A 274 30.61 -70.68 -2.73
CA THR A 274 29.46 -71.60 -2.67
C THR A 274 29.75 -72.92 -3.40
N LYS A 275 29.45 -74.07 -2.77
CA LYS A 275 29.52 -75.39 -3.42
C LYS A 275 28.48 -75.47 -4.53
N LEU A 276 28.85 -76.05 -5.69
CA LEU A 276 28.04 -76.08 -6.92
C LEU A 276 26.57 -76.52 -6.76
N LYS A 277 26.25 -77.35 -5.75
CA LYS A 277 24.89 -77.85 -5.50
C LYS A 277 23.93 -76.83 -4.86
N ASP A 278 24.44 -75.81 -4.18
CA ASP A 278 23.62 -74.81 -3.49
C ASP A 278 23.42 -73.52 -4.31
N PHE A 279 24.09 -73.44 -5.46
CA PHE A 279 24.15 -72.26 -6.32
C PHE A 279 22.77 -71.82 -6.80
N PHE A 280 22.02 -72.71 -7.47
CA PHE A 280 20.76 -72.34 -8.12
C PHE A 280 19.63 -71.95 -7.16
N ARG A 281 19.70 -72.36 -5.89
CA ARG A 281 18.67 -72.05 -4.89
C ARG A 281 18.85 -70.65 -4.28
N ASN A 282 20.07 -70.12 -4.28
CA ASN A 282 20.41 -68.88 -3.56
C ASN A 282 20.39 -67.61 -4.44
N TYR A 283 20.38 -67.73 -5.77
CA TYR A 283 20.51 -66.57 -6.69
C TYR A 283 19.21 -65.99 -7.23
N ASP A 284 18.06 -66.64 -7.02
CA ASP A 284 16.75 -66.14 -7.43
C ASP A 284 16.44 -64.70 -6.93
N PRO A 285 16.80 -64.33 -5.67
CA PRO A 285 16.62 -62.95 -5.18
C PRO A 285 17.51 -61.93 -5.89
N VAL A 286 18.71 -62.32 -6.34
CA VAL A 286 19.65 -61.44 -7.03
C VAL A 286 19.13 -61.11 -8.44
N PHE A 287 18.60 -62.11 -9.16
CA PHE A 287 17.97 -61.88 -10.45
C PHE A 287 16.71 -61.02 -10.34
N LYS A 288 15.96 -61.15 -9.25
CA LYS A 288 14.82 -60.26 -8.96
C LYS A 288 15.28 -58.82 -8.71
N SER A 289 16.31 -58.61 -7.89
CA SER A 289 16.91 -57.28 -7.66
C SER A 289 17.43 -56.64 -8.96
N LEU A 290 18.09 -57.39 -9.83
CA LEU A 290 18.56 -56.89 -11.14
C LEU A 290 17.40 -56.47 -12.06
N LYS A 291 16.28 -57.19 -11.98
CA LYS A 291 15.07 -56.86 -12.72
C LYS A 291 14.43 -55.57 -12.19
N ASP A 292 14.29 -55.44 -10.87
CA ASP A 292 13.72 -54.23 -10.25
C ASP A 292 14.60 -52.98 -10.52
N LEU A 293 15.92 -53.15 -10.57
CA LEU A 293 16.87 -52.10 -10.94
C LEU A 293 16.71 -51.62 -12.39
N ARG A 294 16.48 -52.55 -13.34
CA ARG A 294 16.18 -52.20 -14.74
C ARG A 294 14.94 -51.32 -14.81
N ASP A 295 13.89 -51.71 -14.10
CA ASP A 295 12.60 -51.02 -14.11
C ASP A 295 12.64 -49.64 -13.44
N THR A 296 13.73 -49.29 -12.74
CA THR A 296 13.93 -47.97 -12.11
C THR A 296 14.66 -46.97 -13.03
N ILE A 297 15.29 -47.47 -14.10
CA ILE A 297 16.03 -46.65 -15.10
C ILE A 297 15.11 -46.14 -16.21
N ASP A 298 14.10 -46.95 -16.57
CA ASP A 298 13.05 -46.62 -17.55
C ASP A 298 11.99 -45.64 -16.96
#